data_AF-X0WPX6-F1
#
_entry.id   AF-X0WPX6-F1
#
_cell.length_a   1.000
_cell.length_b   1.000
_cell.length_c   1.000
_cell.angle_alpha   90.00
_cell.angle_beta   90.00
_cell.angle_gamma   90.00
#
_symmetry.space_group_name_H-M   'P 1'
#
loop_
_entity.id
_entity.type
_entity.pdbx_description
1 polymer ?
#
loop_
_entity_poly.entity_id
_entity_poly.type
_entity_poly.pdbx_seq_one_letter_code
_entity_poly.pdbx_strand_id
1 'polypeptide(L)' 'MTNLRRKHTAQFKTRVVLELLKEEKTSSQIASHFGVHPTQIRHWKRQALDGIETIFSSRIKKEKFKKEELIEQLYK' A
#
# COMPACT_ATOMS: atom_id res chain seq x y z
N MET A 1 -23.16 6.84 14.56
CA MET A 1 -22.94 7.36 13.19
C MET A 1 -21.91 6.48 12.49
N THR A 2 -22.31 5.76 11.45
CA THR A 2 -21.43 4.87 10.69
C THR A 2 -20.42 5.70 9.90
N ASN A 3 -19.17 5.72 10.36
CA ASN A 3 -18.07 6.44 9.72
C ASN A 3 -17.73 5.71 8.40
N LEU A 4 -18.39 6.09 7.31
CA LEU A 4 -18.22 5.46 6.00
C LEU A 4 -16.81 5.76 5.48
N ARG A 5 -15.87 4.86 5.75
CA ARG A 5 -14.50 4.94 5.25
C ARG A 5 -14.52 5.00 3.72
N ARG A 6 -14.16 6.16 3.16
CA ARG A 6 -13.91 6.31 1.73
C ARG A 6 -12.81 5.32 1.33
N LYS A 7 -13.13 4.41 0.40
CA LYS A 7 -12.15 3.49 -0.17
C LYS A 7 -11.39 4.21 -1.28
N HIS A 8 -10.08 4.34 -1.13
CA HIS A 8 -9.20 4.88 -2.16
C HIS A 8 -8.64 3.76 -3.03
N THR A 9 -8.62 3.98 -4.34
CA THR A 9 -8.04 3.04 -5.31
C THR A 9 -6.54 2.90 -5.12
N ALA A 10 -5.97 1.76 -5.52
CA ALA A 10 -4.52 1.54 -5.45
C ALA A 10 -3.75 2.63 -6.20
N GLN A 11 -4.19 2.97 -7.42
CA GLN A 11 -3.59 4.05 -8.23
C GLN A 11 -3.60 5.40 -7.53
N PHE A 12 -4.67 5.73 -6.78
CA PHE A 12 -4.73 6.98 -6.02
C PHE A 12 -3.71 6.96 -4.88
N LYS A 13 -3.64 5.87 -4.11
CA LYS A 13 -2.66 5.72 -3.03
C LYS A 13 -1.22 5.83 -3.56
N THR A 14 -0.92 5.19 -4.68
CA THR A 14 0.40 5.25 -5.32
C THR A 14 0.79 6.68 -5.68
N ARG A 15 -0.12 7.46 -6.30
CA ARG A 15 0.15 8.87 -6.65
C ARG A 15 0.46 9.70 -5.41
N VAL A 16 -0.35 9.58 -4.36
CA VAL A 16 -0.15 10.30 -3.09
C VAL A 16 1.18 9.94 -2.44
N VAL A 17 1.54 8.65 -2.43
CA VAL A 17 2.81 8.21 -1.83
C VAL A 17 4.00 8.63 -2.67
N LEU A 18 3.93 8.59 -4.00
CA LEU A 18 5.01 9.07 -4.86
C LEU A 18 5.31 10.55 -4.60
N GLU A 19 4.28 11.38 -4.48
CA GLU A 19 4.46 12.80 -4.16
C GLU A 19 5.03 13.03 -2.76
N LEU A 20 4.70 12.15 -1.81
CA LEU A 20 5.28 12.13 -0.48
C LEU A 20 6.76 11.70 -0.46
N LEU A 21 7.16 10.79 -1.36
CA LEU A 21 8.54 10.32 -1.49
C LEU A 21 9.44 11.30 -2.25
N LYS A 22 8.87 12.20 -3.06
CA LYS A 22 9.61 13.31 -3.67
C LYS A 22 10.04 14.38 -2.67
N GLU A 23 9.43 14.41 -1.47
CA GLU A 23 9.71 15.35 -0.37
C GLU A 23 9.58 16.85 -0.73
N GLU A 24 9.03 17.18 -1.89
CA GLU A 24 8.78 18.57 -2.34
C GLU A 24 7.69 19.27 -1.52
N LYS A 25 6.77 18.51 -0.93
CA LYS A 25 5.64 19.00 -0.13
C LYS A 25 5.56 18.26 1.18
N THR A 26 5.20 18.97 2.24
CA THR A 26 4.97 18.35 3.55
C THR A 26 3.74 17.44 3.52
N SER A 27 3.70 16.46 4.42
CA SER A 27 2.55 15.57 4.58
C SER A 27 1.21 16.30 4.81
N SER A 28 1.25 17.49 5.43
CA SER A 28 0.08 18.34 5.64
C SER A 28 -0.39 19.02 4.35
N GLN A 29 0.53 19.52 3.53
CA GLN A 29 0.19 20.11 2.24
C GLN A 29 -0.37 19.08 1.26
N ILE A 30 0.20 17.86 1.23
CA ILE A 30 -0.30 16.75 0.41
C ILE A 30 -1.68 16.31 0.91
N ALA A 31 -1.89 16.23 2.23
CA ALA A 31 -3.20 15.96 2.83
C ALA A 31 -4.27 16.95 2.36
N SER A 32 -3.96 18.25 2.42
CA SER A 32 -4.87 19.30 1.95
C SER A 32 -5.10 19.24 0.43
N HIS A 33 -4.05 18.98 -0.36
CA HIS A 33 -4.15 18.90 -1.82
C HIS A 33 -5.04 17.75 -2.31
N PHE A 34 -4.90 16.57 -1.68
CA PHE A 34 -5.64 15.37 -2.07
C PHE A 34 -6.94 15.16 -1.29
N GLY A 35 -7.23 16.01 -0.30
CA GLY A 35 -8.40 15.88 0.58
C GLY A 35 -8.36 14.61 1.45
N VAL A 36 -7.17 14.20 1.89
CA VAL A 36 -6.92 12.96 2.64
C VAL A 36 -6.36 13.32 4.02
N HIS A 37 -6.78 12.62 5.07
CA HIS A 37 -6.25 12.88 6.41
C HIS A 37 -4.74 12.52 6.51
N PRO A 38 -3.88 13.34 7.15
CA PRO A 38 -2.44 13.08 7.26
C PRO A 38 -2.07 11.69 7.79
N THR A 39 -2.86 11.16 8.74
CA THR A 39 -2.68 9.80 9.28
C THR A 39 -2.84 8.71 8.21
N GLN A 40 -3.77 8.87 7.27
CA GLN A 40 -3.96 7.91 6.17
C GLN A 40 -2.77 7.94 5.22
N ILE A 41 -2.24 9.13 4.92
CA ILE A 41 -1.05 9.30 4.08
C ILE A 41 0.18 8.64 4.71
N ARG A 42 0.39 8.83 6.01
CA ARG A 42 1.48 8.17 6.75
C ARG A 42 1.34 6.64 6.70
N HIS A 43 0.12 6.13 6.86
CA HIS A 43 -0.14 4.70 6.77
C HIS A 43 0.17 4.17 5.35
N TRP A 44 -0.23 4.87 4.30
CA TRP A 44 0.07 4.47 2.92
C TRP A 44 1.56 4.55 2.60
N LYS A 45 2.30 5.53 3.15
CA LYS A 45 3.76 5.61 3.03
C LYS A 45 4.40 4.32 3.54
N ARG A 46 4.02 3.90 4.74
CA ARG A 46 4.54 2.66 5.34
C ARG A 46 4.19 1.44 4.51
N GLN A 47 2.92 1.29 4.12
CA GLN A 47 2.49 0.17 3.26
C GLN A 47 3.27 0.11 1.95
N ALA A 48 3.57 1.25 1.33
CA ALA A 48 4.34 1.28 0.10
C ALA A 48 5.81 0.89 0.32
N LEU A 49 6.45 1.36 1.39
CA LEU A 49 7.84 1.00 1.71
C LEU A 49 7.97 -0.50 2.00
N ASP A 50 7.09 -1.05 2.84
CA ASP A 50 7.04 -2.47 3.14
C ASP A 50 6.77 -3.28 1.84
N GLY A 51 5.87 -2.79 0.99
CA GLY A 51 5.57 -3.40 -0.31
C GLY A 51 6.76 -3.41 -1.26
N ILE A 52 7.50 -2.30 -1.36
CA ILE A 52 8.69 -2.18 -2.21
C ILE A 52 9.78 -3.17 -1.75
N GLU A 53 10.03 -3.27 -0.45
CA GLU A 53 10.97 -4.25 0.11
C GLU A 53 10.57 -5.68 -0.27
N THR A 54 9.28 -6.01 -0.17
CA THR A 54 8.81 -7.35 -0.55
C THR A 54 8.99 -7.63 -2.05
N ILE A 55 8.84 -6.64 -2.93
CA ILE A 55 9.04 -6.79 -4.38
C ILE A 55 10.50 -7.08 -4.72
N PHE A 56 11.45 -6.42 -4.05
CA PHE A 56 12.87 -6.67 -4.23
C PHE A 56 13.32 -7.98 -3.58
N SER A 57 12.63 -8.42 -2.53
CA SER A 57 12.85 -9.74 -1.96
C SER A 57 12.24 -10.82 -2.88
N SER A 58 13.00 -11.85 -3.26
CA SER A 58 12.45 -13.01 -4.02
C SER A 58 11.39 -13.82 -3.23
N ARG A 59 10.97 -13.32 -2.06
CA ARG A 59 10.01 -13.95 -1.14
C ARG A 59 8.61 -14.06 -1.75
N ILE A 60 8.17 -13.11 -2.58
CA ILE A 60 6.84 -13.15 -3.20
C ILE A 60 6.67 -14.39 -4.09
N LYS A 61 7.70 -14.77 -4.87
CA LYS A 61 7.68 -15.99 -5.70
C LYS A 61 7.62 -17.26 -4.84
N LYS A 62 8.39 -17.30 -3.74
CA LYS A 62 8.42 -18.45 -2.81
C LYS A 62 7.08 -18.65 -2.08
N GLU A 63 6.44 -17.57 -1.64
CA GLU A 63 5.12 -17.68 -0.97
C GLU A 63 4.01 -18.09 -1.92
N LYS A 64 4.05 -17.61 -3.18
CA LYS A 64 3.10 -18.03 -4.22
C LYS A 64 3.24 -19.53 -4.51
N PHE A 65 4.47 -20.02 -4.69
CA PHE A 65 4.75 -21.44 -4.91
C PHE A 65 4.27 -22.32 -3.74
N LYS A 66 4.56 -21.92 -2.49
CA LYS A 66 4.07 -22.64 -1.31
C LYS A 66 2.55 -22.68 -1.20
N LYS A 67 1.86 -21.61 -1.60
CA LYS A 67 0.39 -21.58 -1.63
C LYS A 67 -0.17 -22.50 -2.72
N GLU A 68 0.42 -22.51 -3.91
CA GLU A 68 0.02 -23.40 -5.00
C GLU A 68 0.21 -24.87 -4.63
N GLU A 69 1.34 -25.21 -4.01
CA GLU A 69 1.63 -26.56 -3.48
C GLU A 69 0.63 -26.98 -2.39
N LEU A 70 0.29 -26.08 -1.45
CA LEU A 70 -0.71 -26.34 -0.42
C LEU A 70 -2.11 -26.55 -1.01
N ILE A 71 -2.47 -25.76 -2.02
CA ILE A 71 -3.75 -25.91 -2.73
C ILE A 71 -3.81 -27.30 -3.39
N GLU A 72 -2.74 -27.72 -4.07
CA GLU A 72 -2.67 -29.03 -4.71
C GLU A 72 -2.80 -30.19 -3.70
N GLN A 73 -2.21 -30.06 -2.51
CA GLN A 73 -2.34 -31.07 -1.44
C GLN A 73 -3.76 -31.18 -0.86
N LEU A 74 -4.53 -30.08 -0.81
CA LEU A 74 -5.88 -30.07 -0.24
C LEU A 74 -6.96 -30.59 -1.20
N TYR A 75 -6.69 -30.57 -2.51
CA TYR A 75 -7.60 -31.08 -3.54
C TYR A 75 -7.26 -32.52 -3.98
N LYS A 76 -6.35 -33.19 -3.28
CA LYS A 76 -5.93 -34.57 -3.51
C LYS A 76 -6.59 -35.51 -2.50
#